data_AF-A0A2C9VFY8-F1
#
_entry.id   AF-A0A2C9VFY8-F1
#
_cell.length_a   1.000
_cell.length_b   1.000
_cell.length_c   1.000
_cell.angle_alpha   90.00
_cell.angle_beta   90.00
_cell.angle_gamma   90.00
#
_symmetry.space_group_name_H-M   'P 1'
#
loop_
_entity.id
_entity.type
_entity.pdbx_description
1 polymer ?
#
loop_
_entity_poly.entity_id
_entity_poly.type
_entity_poly.pdbx_seq_one_letter_code
_entity_poly.pdbx_strand_id
1 'polypeptide(L)' 'VFPIGLIHFQFNIAKTNAVAFAGLSSQNPGVITIADAIFGPDPPINPDVLAKAFQLDKKDVEKLQKLFED' A
#
# COMPACT_ATOMS: atom_id res chain seq x y z
N VAL A 1 -13.21 2.94 -13.79
CA VAL A 1 -12.06 2.80 -14.71
C VAL A 1 -10.90 3.56 -14.10
N PHE A 2 -9.75 2.92 -13.97
CA PHE A 2 -8.52 3.56 -13.45
C PHE A 2 -7.48 3.52 -14.58
N PRO A 3 -6.92 4.67 -14.99
CA PRO A 3 -5.80 4.69 -15.93
C PRO A 3 -4.60 3.90 -15.40
N ILE A 4 -3.84 3.30 -16.32
CA ILE A 4 -2.66 2.48 -15.98
C ILE A 4 -1.66 3.33 -15.18
N GLY A 5 -1.18 2.77 -14.07
CA GLY A 5 -0.17 3.40 -13.20
C GLY A 5 -0.71 4.42 -12.20
N LEU A 6 -2.02 4.72 -12.21
CA LEU A 6 -2.60 5.62 -11.22
C LEU A 6 -2.99 4.90 -9.93
N ILE A 7 -2.66 5.53 -8.79
CA ILE A 7 -3.07 5.11 -7.47
C ILE A 7 -4.60 5.21 -7.37
N HIS A 8 -5.23 4.16 -6.83
CA HIS A 8 -6.66 4.11 -6.58
C HIS A 8 -6.93 3.23 -5.35
N PHE A 9 -8.11 3.38 -4.75
CA PHE A 9 -8.54 2.61 -3.59
C PHE A 9 -10.04 2.31 -3.64
N GLN A 10 -10.48 1.34 -2.87
CA GLN A 10 -11.89 1.07 -2.63
C GLN A 10 -12.17 1.12 -1.13
N PHE A 11 -13.31 1.68 -0.74
CA PHE A 11 -13.74 1.78 0.66
C PHE A 11 -15.23 1.48 0.78
N ASN A 12 -15.60 0.47 1.58
CA ASN A 12 -17.00 0.13 1.83
C ASN A 12 -17.54 0.97 2.99
N ILE A 13 -18.44 1.91 2.67
CA ILE A 13 -19.10 2.78 3.67
C ILE A 13 -20.31 2.13 4.34
N ALA A 14 -20.83 1.02 3.79
CA ALA A 14 -22.00 0.33 4.30
C ALA A 14 -21.62 -0.67 5.40
N LYS A 15 -22.58 -1.01 6.26
CA LYS A 15 -22.41 -2.04 7.32
C LYS A 15 -22.60 -3.46 6.81
N THR A 16 -22.82 -3.64 5.52
CA THR A 16 -23.08 -4.93 4.86
C THR A 16 -21.94 -5.27 3.91
N ASN A 17 -21.76 -6.55 3.62
CA ASN A 17 -20.73 -7.02 2.69
C ASN A 17 -20.94 -6.43 1.29
N ALA A 18 -19.83 -6.09 0.63
CA ALA A 18 -19.78 -5.62 -0.75
C ALA A 18 -18.82 -6.50 -1.56
N VAL A 19 -19.11 -6.66 -2.86
CA VAL A 19 -18.28 -7.43 -3.79
C VAL A 19 -18.02 -6.58 -5.02
N ALA A 20 -16.79 -6.61 -5.54
CA ALA A 20 -16.40 -5.93 -6.78
C ALA A 20 -15.79 -6.94 -7.75
N PHE A 21 -16.17 -6.81 -9.03
CA PHE A 21 -15.55 -7.54 -10.14
C PHE A 21 -14.72 -6.55 -10.96
N ALA A 22 -13.44 -6.86 -11.18
CA ALA A 22 -12.51 -6.02 -11.94
C ALA A 22 -12.00 -6.76 -13.18
N GLY A 23 -12.12 -6.14 -14.35
CA GLY A 23 -11.49 -6.58 -15.59
C GLY A 23 -10.24 -5.75 -15.88
N LEU A 24 -9.14 -6.41 -16.21
CA LEU A 24 -7.86 -5.78 -16.51
C LEU A 24 -7.45 -6.12 -17.95
N SER A 25 -6.87 -5.15 -18.66
CA SER A 25 -6.52 -5.30 -20.09
C SER A 25 -5.19 -6.05 -20.33
N SER A 26 -4.65 -6.72 -19.32
CA SER A 26 -3.42 -7.50 -19.38
C SER A 26 -3.61 -8.85 -18.69
N GLN A 27 -3.03 -9.90 -19.25
CA GLN A 27 -2.95 -11.23 -18.62
C GLN A 27 -2.01 -11.26 -17.40
N ASN A 28 -1.11 -10.28 -17.29
CA ASN A 28 -0.22 -10.09 -16.16
C ASN A 28 -0.24 -8.62 -15.74
N PRO A 29 -1.33 -8.15 -15.11
CA PRO A 29 -1.49 -6.74 -14.80
C PRO A 29 -0.57 -6.27 -13.66
N GLY A 30 -0.13 -7.19 -12.80
CA GLY A 30 0.55 -6.87 -11.55
C GLY A 30 -0.33 -6.09 -10.58
N VAL A 31 0.03 -6.09 -9.29
CA VAL A 31 -0.57 -5.23 -8.27
C VAL A 31 0.54 -4.79 -7.34
N ILE A 32 0.58 -3.50 -7.00
CA ILE A 32 1.47 -2.95 -5.99
C ILE A 32 0.59 -2.39 -4.89
N THR A 33 0.49 -3.11 -3.77
CA THR A 33 -0.15 -2.58 -2.57
C THR A 33 0.79 -1.59 -1.92
N ILE A 34 0.44 -0.31 -1.95
CA ILE A 34 1.36 0.79 -1.58
C ILE A 34 1.88 0.66 -0.14
N ALA A 35 1.02 0.30 0.82
CA ALA A 35 1.43 0.17 2.21
C ALA A 35 2.45 -0.96 2.39
N ASP A 36 2.15 -2.15 1.85
CA ASP A 36 3.05 -3.32 1.90
C ASP A 36 4.39 -3.02 1.20
N ALA A 37 4.36 -2.36 0.04
CA ALA A 37 5.56 -2.02 -0.72
C ALA A 37 6.47 -0.98 -0.03
N ILE A 38 5.91 -0.14 0.85
CA ILE A 38 6.66 0.91 1.57
C ILE A 38 7.10 0.43 2.94
N PHE A 39 6.21 -0.21 3.69
CA PHE A 39 6.41 -0.52 5.10
C PHE A 39 6.64 -2.01 5.39
N GLY A 40 6.21 -2.93 4.52
CA GLY A 40 6.40 -4.39 4.69
C GLY A 40 7.40 -5.11 3.76
N PRO A 41 8.31 -4.47 2.99
CA PRO A 41 9.26 -5.23 2.21
C PRO A 41 10.30 -5.92 3.11
N ASP A 42 10.78 -7.09 2.68
CA ASP A 42 11.91 -7.80 3.30
C ASP A 42 13.11 -7.86 2.32
N PRO A 43 14.24 -7.18 2.61
CA PRO A 43 14.52 -6.40 3.82
C PRO A 43 13.79 -5.04 3.86
N PRO A 44 13.55 -4.47 5.06
CA PRO A 44 12.83 -3.21 5.21
C PRO A 44 13.60 -2.03 4.60
N ILE A 45 12.86 -1.08 4.02
CA ILE A 45 13.43 0.19 3.57
C ILE A 45 14.01 0.93 4.78
N ASN A 46 15.16 1.58 4.61
CA ASN A 46 15.80 2.33 5.69
C ASN A 46 14.81 3.35 6.32
N PRO A 47 14.53 3.25 7.63
CA PRO A 47 13.53 4.08 8.28
C PRO A 47 13.87 5.58 8.25
N ASP A 48 15.16 5.94 8.18
CA ASP A 48 15.58 7.35 8.07
C ASP A 48 15.21 7.96 6.70
N VAL A 49 15.22 7.15 5.63
CA VAL A 49 14.79 7.57 4.29
C VAL A 49 13.29 7.82 4.27
N LEU A 50 12.51 6.89 4.81
CA LEU A 50 11.06 7.02 4.91
C LEU A 50 10.65 8.17 5.82
N ALA A 51 11.32 8.35 6.97
CA ALA A 51 11.08 9.47 7.87
C ALA A 51 11.27 10.80 7.15
N LYS A 52 12.33 10.91 6.34
CA LYS A 52 12.57 12.12 5.53
C LYS A 52 11.53 12.30 4.42
N ALA A 53 11.15 11.24 3.73
CA ALA A 53 10.22 11.29 2.60
C ALA A 53 8.79 11.65 3.03
N PHE A 54 8.33 11.09 4.16
CA PHE A 54 6.98 11.29 4.68
C PHE A 54 6.89 12.39 5.73
N GLN A 55 8.01 13.01 6.11
CA GLN A 55 8.09 14.03 7.16
C GLN A 55 7.55 13.51 8.51
N LEU A 56 7.93 12.28 8.85
CA LEU A 56 7.56 11.60 10.09
C LEU A 56 8.77 11.46 11.01
N ASP A 57 8.51 11.25 12.29
CA ASP A 57 9.55 10.79 13.20
C ASP A 57 9.93 9.35 12.85
N LYS A 58 11.22 9.02 13.00
CA LYS A 58 11.74 7.65 12.77
C LYS A 58 10.95 6.59 13.55
N LYS A 59 10.53 6.91 14.78
CA LYS A 59 9.75 6.01 15.63
C LYS A 59 8.38 5.69 15.05
N ASP A 60 7.74 6.64 14.36
CA ASP A 60 6.46 6.41 13.71
C ASP A 60 6.62 5.53 12.47
N VAL A 61 7.71 5.72 11.71
CA VAL A 61 8.06 4.84 10.58
C VAL A 61 8.31 3.43 11.05
N GLU A 62 9.14 3.23 12.08
CA GLU A 62 9.42 1.89 12.63
C GLU A 62 8.15 1.23 13.18
N LYS A 63 7.23 2.02 13.76
CA LYS A 63 5.93 1.53 14.19
C LYS A 63 5.08 1.10 12.99
N LEU A 64 5.06 1.88 11.91
CA LEU A 64 4.37 1.50 10.68
C LEU A 64 4.98 0.22 10.11
N GLN A 65 6.30 0.11 9.97
CA GLN A 65 6.96 -1.08 9.44
C GLN A 65 6.58 -2.35 10.20
N LYS A 66 6.55 -2.30 11.54
CA LYS A 66 6.09 -3.42 12.40
C LYS A 66 4.64 -3.86 12.18
N LEU A 67 3.76 -2.97 11.70
CA LEU A 67 2.38 -3.35 11.39
C LEU A 67 2.26 -4.16 10.10
N PHE A 68 3.31 -4.17 9.27
CA PHE A 68 3.39 -4.84 7.98
C PHE A 68 4.53 -5.87 7.92
N GLU A 69 5.15 -6.21 9.05
CA GLU A 69 6.05 -7.37 9.16
C GLU A 69 5.21 -8.66 9.13
N ASP A 70 5.59 -9.61 8.27
CA ASP A 70 4.96 -10.95 8.15
C ASP A 70 5.30 -11.87 9.35
#